data_AF-A0AAU6WGC8-F1
#
_entry.id   AF-A0AAU6WGC8-F1
#
_cell.length_a   1.000
_cell.length_b   1.000
_cell.length_c   1.000
_cell.angle_alpha   90.00
_cell.angle_beta   90.00
_cell.angle_gamma   90.00
#
_symmetry.space_group_name_H-M   'P 1'
#
loop_
_entity.id
_entity.type
_entity.pdbx_description
1 polymer ?
#
loop_
_entity_poly.entity_id
_entity_poly.type
_entity_poly.pdbx_seq_one_letter_code
_entity_poly.pdbx_strand_id
1 'polypeptide(L)'
;MGVDWAALEEAIRVTALRHAAEVITGHPDQDFYAIALHGVSTEESESIAMPLLALNSVQALERDRVTASREELVERGEDADEPADYEDRSDAQLEDPVEAEDVTLEEDSVVISDAEDDDEFEGEDQEFDDDEDLDQVLASLEEGLDQDDSESFYSDKWEPSDWHWSSIDLCEDPAAGIWSDAMTDLASHEGWEPTIRRYYGTLVAVANSLREELQQRTTADLVCYVADEEHAEKLLKLCLTDQQLSKYFPQLTELVEGE
;
A
#
# COMPACT_ATOMS: atom_id res chain seq x y z
N MET A 1 35.76 9.26 -6.40
CA MET A 1 36.03 8.09 -7.28
C MET A 1 34.70 7.75 -7.94
N GLY A 2 34.68 7.33 -9.20
CA GLY A 2 33.41 7.03 -9.87
C GLY A 2 32.75 5.76 -9.30
N VAL A 3 31.43 5.69 -9.34
CA VAL A 3 30.67 4.47 -9.04
C VAL A 3 30.89 3.46 -10.16
N ASP A 4 31.28 2.23 -9.79
CA ASP A 4 31.27 1.11 -10.72
C ASP A 4 29.84 0.54 -10.80
N TRP A 5 29.07 1.07 -11.74
CA TRP A 5 27.66 0.70 -11.94
C TRP A 5 27.47 -0.79 -12.24
N ALA A 6 28.41 -1.42 -12.95
CA ALA A 6 28.32 -2.84 -13.25
C ALA A 6 28.55 -3.70 -11.99
N ALA A 7 29.48 -3.28 -11.12
CA ALA A 7 29.69 -3.95 -9.85
C ALA A 7 28.50 -3.75 -8.89
N LEU A 8 27.89 -2.56 -8.89
CA LEU A 8 26.67 -2.28 -8.12
C LEU A 8 25.51 -3.16 -8.61
N GLU A 9 25.27 -3.21 -9.92
CA GLU A 9 24.24 -4.06 -10.53
C GLU A 9 24.40 -5.52 -10.12
N GLU A 10 25.62 -6.05 -10.26
CA GLU A 10 25.95 -7.43 -9.90
C GLU A 10 25.70 -7.71 -8.41
N ALA A 11 26.13 -6.79 -7.53
CA ALA A 11 25.99 -6.94 -6.09
C ALA A 11 24.52 -6.97 -5.67
N ILE A 12 23.69 -6.06 -6.20
CA ILE A 12 22.25 -6.03 -5.95
C ILE A 12 21.62 -7.29 -6.52
N ARG A 13 21.93 -7.66 -7.77
CA ARG A 13 21.36 -8.84 -8.44
C ARG A 13 21.61 -10.13 -7.69
N VAL A 14 22.86 -10.41 -7.34
CA VAL A 14 23.24 -11.66 -6.66
C VAL A 14 22.54 -11.77 -5.31
N THR A 15 22.49 -10.68 -4.55
CA THR A 15 21.89 -10.68 -3.21
C THR A 15 20.37 -10.78 -3.30
N ALA A 16 19.74 -10.00 -4.19
CA ALA A 16 18.31 -10.05 -4.42
C ALA A 16 17.84 -11.43 -4.87
N LEU A 17 18.55 -12.03 -5.83
CA LEU A 17 18.26 -13.37 -6.31
C LEU A 17 18.38 -14.42 -5.20
N ARG A 18 19.43 -14.32 -4.37
CA ARG A 18 19.63 -15.24 -3.24
C ARG A 18 18.46 -15.16 -2.27
N HIS A 19 18.08 -13.97 -1.83
CA HIS A 19 16.99 -13.79 -0.86
C HIS A 19 15.64 -14.17 -1.46
N ALA A 20 15.32 -13.72 -2.67
CA ALA A 20 14.09 -14.09 -3.35
C ALA A 20 13.98 -15.61 -3.53
N ALA A 21 15.05 -16.27 -3.98
CA ALA A 21 15.05 -17.73 -4.14
C ALA A 21 14.93 -18.47 -2.80
N GLU A 22 15.52 -17.96 -1.72
CA GLU A 22 15.40 -18.52 -0.38
C GLU A 22 13.95 -18.44 0.13
N VAL A 23 13.30 -17.28 -0.02
CA VAL A 23 11.89 -17.09 0.34
C VAL A 23 10.99 -18.02 -0.49
N ILE A 24 11.14 -18.03 -1.81
CA ILE A 24 10.33 -18.88 -2.70
C ILE A 24 10.52 -20.37 -2.37
N THR A 25 11.75 -20.80 -2.09
CA THR A 25 12.02 -22.21 -1.76
C THR A 25 11.52 -22.58 -0.36
N GLY A 26 11.51 -21.62 0.57
CA GLY A 26 10.98 -21.79 1.93
C GLY A 26 9.46 -21.93 1.99
N HIS A 27 8.75 -21.44 0.96
CA HIS A 27 7.29 -21.41 0.89
C HIS A 27 6.77 -22.08 -0.40
N PRO A 28 6.96 -23.40 -0.58
CA PRO A 28 6.58 -24.11 -1.79
C PRO A 28 5.06 -24.24 -2.00
N ASP A 29 4.27 -23.98 -0.96
CA ASP A 29 2.82 -23.95 -0.94
C ASP A 29 2.24 -22.57 -1.33
N GLN A 30 3.10 -21.59 -1.60
CA GLN A 30 2.70 -20.25 -1.96
C GLN A 30 3.01 -19.92 -3.43
N ASP A 31 2.07 -19.21 -4.05
CA ASP A 31 2.18 -18.72 -5.41
C ASP A 31 2.64 -17.26 -5.38
N PHE A 32 3.96 -17.06 -5.48
CA PHE A 32 4.56 -15.74 -5.59
C PHE A 32 4.22 -15.09 -6.93
N TYR A 33 3.53 -13.96 -6.88
CA TYR A 33 3.08 -13.23 -8.08
C TYR A 33 3.89 -11.96 -8.33
N ALA A 34 4.51 -11.37 -7.30
CA ALA A 34 5.21 -10.10 -7.43
C ALA A 34 6.51 -10.03 -6.62
N ILE A 35 7.48 -9.32 -7.18
CA ILE A 35 8.75 -8.91 -6.57
C ILE A 35 9.00 -7.46 -6.94
N ALA A 36 9.37 -6.63 -5.97
CA ALA A 36 9.66 -5.22 -6.23
C ALA A 36 10.95 -4.78 -5.55
N LEU A 37 11.65 -3.85 -6.20
CA LEU A 37 12.71 -3.06 -5.60
C LEU A 37 12.13 -1.69 -5.23
N HIS A 38 12.10 -1.36 -3.94
CA HIS A 38 11.49 -0.12 -3.44
C HIS A 38 12.42 0.62 -2.46
N GLY A 39 11.96 1.73 -1.87
CA GLY A 39 12.77 2.56 -0.98
C GLY A 39 13.85 3.36 -1.73
N VAL A 40 13.59 3.69 -2.99
CA VAL A 40 14.52 4.41 -3.88
C VAL A 40 14.41 5.92 -3.69
N SER A 41 15.53 6.63 -3.84
CA SER A 41 15.53 8.09 -3.74
C SER A 41 14.94 8.75 -5.00
N THR A 42 13.91 9.56 -4.82
CA THR A 42 13.23 10.32 -5.90
C THR A 42 13.72 11.74 -5.99
N GLU A 43 13.61 12.46 -4.88
CA GLU A 43 13.95 13.86 -4.77
C GLU A 43 15.41 14.04 -4.40
N GLU A 44 15.97 15.19 -4.79
CA GLU A 44 17.32 15.59 -4.39
C GLU A 44 17.45 15.54 -2.86
N SER A 45 18.14 14.51 -2.41
CA SER A 45 18.25 14.15 -1.00
C SER A 45 19.72 14.25 -0.57
N GLU A 46 19.94 14.35 0.74
CA GLU A 46 21.30 14.36 1.30
C GLU A 46 22.06 13.05 1.01
N SER A 47 21.35 11.96 0.70
CA SER A 47 21.95 10.68 0.32
C SER A 47 21.06 9.89 -0.64
N ILE A 48 21.68 9.08 -1.50
CA ILE A 48 20.99 8.09 -2.34
C ILE A 48 20.91 6.77 -1.56
N ALA A 49 19.70 6.35 -1.20
CA ALA A 49 19.45 5.14 -0.43
C ALA A 49 19.59 3.87 -1.28
N MET A 50 20.00 2.77 -0.64
CA MET A 50 20.00 1.45 -1.24
C MET A 50 18.56 0.90 -1.31
N PRO A 51 18.23 0.11 -2.34
CA PRO A 51 16.88 -0.38 -2.51
C PRO A 51 16.64 -1.56 -1.57
N LEU A 52 15.38 -1.70 -1.17
CA LEU A 52 14.86 -2.85 -0.44
C LEU A 52 14.20 -3.82 -1.41
N LEU A 53 14.27 -5.11 -1.07
CA LEU A 53 13.57 -6.16 -1.81
C LEU A 53 12.26 -6.48 -1.11
N ALA A 54 11.19 -6.43 -1.90
CA ALA A 54 9.87 -6.83 -1.50
C ALA A 54 9.39 -8.03 -2.32
N LEU A 55 8.68 -8.97 -1.68
CA LEU A 55 8.00 -10.08 -2.36
C LEU A 55 6.58 -10.25 -1.81
N ASN A 56 5.67 -10.70 -2.66
CA ASN A 56 4.33 -11.09 -2.23
C ASN A 56 3.82 -12.34 -2.93
N SER A 57 2.97 -13.07 -2.23
CA SER A 57 2.26 -14.25 -2.71
C SER A 57 0.76 -14.04 -2.61
N VAL A 58 0.00 -14.78 -3.43
CA VAL A 58 -1.47 -14.68 -3.45
C VAL A 58 -2.04 -14.98 -2.06
N GLN A 59 -1.49 -16.00 -1.39
CA GLN A 59 -1.92 -16.43 -0.07
C GLN A 59 -1.62 -15.39 1.01
N ALA A 60 -0.49 -14.68 0.91
CA ALA A 60 -0.16 -13.59 1.83
C ALA A 60 -1.10 -12.40 1.62
N LEU A 61 -1.34 -12.00 0.37
CA LEU A 61 -2.29 -10.94 0.05
C LEU A 61 -3.70 -11.22 0.59
N GLU A 62 -4.22 -12.44 0.38
CA GLU A 62 -5.54 -12.84 0.91
C GLU A 62 -5.60 -12.76 2.44
N ARG A 63 -4.55 -13.23 3.11
CA ARG A 63 -4.47 -13.18 4.59
C ARG A 63 -4.43 -11.74 5.11
N ASP A 64 -3.66 -10.89 4.44
CA ASP A 64 -3.46 -9.50 4.87
C ASP A 64 -4.76 -8.71 4.65
N ARG A 65 -5.51 -8.95 3.56
CA ARG A 65 -6.87 -8.42 3.35
C ARG A 65 -7.85 -8.85 4.43
N VAL A 66 -7.88 -10.13 4.79
CA VAL A 66 -8.76 -10.62 5.87
C VAL A 66 -8.43 -9.96 7.21
N THR A 67 -7.14 -9.68 7.46
CA THR A 67 -6.70 -9.01 8.69
C THR A 67 -7.11 -7.55 8.68
N ALA A 68 -6.92 -6.83 7.59
CA ALA A 68 -7.35 -5.44 7.43
C ALA A 68 -8.87 -5.29 7.62
N SER A 69 -9.67 -6.11 6.94
CA SER A 69 -11.14 -6.07 7.10
C SER A 69 -11.57 -6.35 8.54
N ARG A 70 -10.85 -7.21 9.27
CA ARG A 70 -11.13 -7.44 10.69
C ARG A 70 -10.78 -6.20 11.54
N GLU A 71 -9.64 -5.56 11.30
CA GLU A 71 -9.24 -4.36 12.03
C GLU A 71 -10.22 -3.20 11.79
N GLU A 72 -10.74 -3.05 10.57
CA GLU A 72 -11.79 -2.07 10.26
C GLU A 72 -13.10 -2.35 11.00
N LEU A 73 -13.52 -3.62 11.09
CA LEU A 73 -14.68 -4.03 11.89
C LEU A 73 -14.47 -3.72 13.39
N VAL A 74 -13.25 -3.95 13.91
CA VAL A 74 -12.90 -3.57 15.29
C VAL A 74 -12.97 -2.07 15.49
N GLU A 75 -12.43 -1.28 14.56
CA GLU A 75 -12.43 0.19 14.63
C GLU A 75 -13.85 0.76 14.57
N ARG A 76 -14.72 0.19 13.73
CA ARG A 76 -16.14 0.55 13.64
C ARG A 76 -16.96 0.07 14.85
N GLY A 77 -16.37 -0.75 15.73
CA GLY A 77 -17.03 -1.32 16.90
C GLY A 77 -18.00 -2.46 16.56
N GLU A 78 -17.83 -3.08 15.40
CA GLU A 78 -18.68 -4.13 14.85
C GLU A 78 -18.12 -5.54 15.04
N ASP A 79 -16.98 -5.70 15.74
CA ASP A 79 -16.37 -7.01 15.98
C ASP A 79 -17.35 -7.92 16.75
N ALA A 80 -18.06 -8.77 16.00
CA ALA A 80 -19.09 -9.67 16.48
C ALA A 80 -18.52 -10.92 17.16
N ASP A 81 -17.19 -11.05 17.20
CA ASP A 81 -16.47 -12.05 17.97
C ASP A 81 -16.35 -11.64 19.45
N GLU A 82 -17.44 -11.17 20.06
CA GLU A 82 -17.63 -11.42 21.49
C GLU A 82 -17.76 -12.94 21.62
N PRO A 83 -16.80 -13.67 22.22
CA PRO A 83 -17.00 -15.09 22.44
C PRO A 83 -18.30 -15.25 23.22
N ALA A 84 -19.25 -16.02 22.71
CA ALA A 84 -20.56 -16.32 23.32
C ALA A 84 -20.47 -16.99 24.71
N ASP A 85 -19.26 -17.08 25.26
CA ASP A 85 -18.88 -17.62 26.56
C ASP A 85 -18.31 -16.51 27.49
N TYR A 86 -18.60 -15.24 27.21
CA TYR A 86 -18.54 -14.20 28.24
C TYR A 86 -19.67 -14.49 29.23
N GLU A 87 -19.44 -15.47 30.12
CA GLU A 87 -20.23 -15.63 31.32
C GLU A 87 -20.11 -14.31 32.08
N ASP A 88 -21.16 -13.50 32.00
CA ASP A 88 -21.41 -12.36 32.89
C ASP A 88 -21.09 -12.86 34.30
N ARG A 89 -19.93 -12.46 34.83
CA ARG A 89 -19.49 -13.01 36.09
C ARG A 89 -20.51 -12.54 37.12
N SER A 90 -21.22 -13.51 37.67
CA SER A 90 -22.20 -13.30 38.75
C SER A 90 -21.59 -12.76 40.06
N ASP A 91 -20.32 -12.34 40.03
CA ASP A 91 -19.59 -11.71 41.14
C ASP A 91 -19.56 -10.18 41.05
N ALA A 92 -20.21 -9.55 40.07
CA ALA A 92 -20.62 -8.15 40.14
C ALA A 92 -21.76 -7.99 41.16
N GLN A 93 -21.43 -8.23 42.43
CA GLN A 93 -22.25 -7.84 43.57
C GLN A 93 -22.39 -6.32 43.51
N LEU A 94 -23.58 -5.88 43.11
CA LEU A 94 -24.14 -4.56 43.41
C LEU A 94 -24.09 -4.36 44.92
N GLU A 95 -22.95 -3.86 45.43
CA GLU A 95 -22.89 -3.29 46.77
C GLU A 95 -23.69 -1.99 46.75
N ASP A 96 -24.83 -2.04 47.45
CA ASP A 96 -25.73 -1.00 47.95
C ASP A 96 -25.93 0.32 47.17
N PRO A 97 -27.19 0.77 46.99
CA PRO A 97 -27.49 2.06 46.37
C PRO A 97 -27.07 3.18 47.33
N VAL A 98 -25.93 3.83 47.06
CA VAL A 98 -25.64 5.12 47.67
C VAL A 98 -26.64 6.14 47.14
N GLU A 99 -27.36 6.77 48.07
CA GLU A 99 -28.40 7.76 47.85
C GLU A 99 -27.98 8.79 46.80
N ALA A 100 -28.90 9.08 45.87
CA ALA A 100 -28.76 10.19 44.94
C ALA A 100 -28.62 11.49 45.74
N GLU A 101 -27.39 12.02 45.81
CA GLU A 101 -27.20 13.39 46.23
C GLU A 101 -27.76 14.31 45.15
N ASP A 102 -28.78 15.05 45.57
CA ASP A 102 -29.45 16.15 44.91
C ASP A 102 -28.42 17.22 44.48
N VAL A 103 -27.96 17.15 43.22
CA VAL A 103 -27.18 18.23 42.63
C VAL A 103 -28.15 19.30 42.17
N THR A 104 -28.43 20.26 43.06
CA THR A 104 -29.13 21.49 42.71
C THR A 104 -28.28 22.29 41.72
N LEU A 105 -28.65 22.26 40.43
CA LEU A 105 -28.13 23.19 39.45
C LEU A 105 -28.78 24.56 39.70
N GLU A 106 -28.00 25.52 40.17
CA GLU A 106 -28.43 26.91 40.29
C GLU A 106 -28.75 27.49 38.90
N GLU A 107 -29.98 27.97 38.75
CA GLU A 107 -30.48 28.72 37.60
C GLU A 107 -29.78 30.07 37.52
N ASP A 108 -28.72 30.18 36.71
CA ASP A 108 -28.23 31.48 36.25
C ASP A 108 -28.00 31.48 34.73
N SER A 109 -29.04 31.91 34.04
CA SER A 109 -28.99 32.84 32.91
C SER A 109 -27.99 32.53 31.77
N VAL A 110 -28.37 31.64 30.84
CA VAL A 110 -27.90 31.73 29.45
C VAL A 110 -29.07 32.18 28.58
N VAL A 111 -28.98 33.45 28.19
CA VAL A 111 -29.93 34.19 27.36
C VAL A 111 -29.90 33.62 25.95
N ILE A 112 -31.00 32.98 25.52
CA ILE A 112 -31.24 32.67 24.11
C ILE A 112 -31.73 33.96 23.46
N SER A 113 -30.86 34.62 22.71
CA SER A 113 -31.24 35.77 21.88
C SER A 113 -31.75 35.26 20.53
N ASP A 114 -33.07 35.31 20.43
CA ASP A 114 -33.90 35.40 19.25
C ASP A 114 -33.35 36.40 18.21
N ALA A 115 -33.23 35.95 16.96
CA ALA A 115 -33.06 36.81 15.80
C ALA A 115 -33.90 36.21 14.66
N GLU A 116 -35.08 36.79 14.50
CA GLU A 116 -35.93 36.67 13.33
C GLU A 116 -35.14 37.12 12.09
N ASP A 117 -35.02 36.27 11.07
CA ASP A 117 -34.85 36.75 9.70
C ASP A 117 -35.75 35.94 8.78
N ASP A 118 -36.49 36.73 8.01
CA ASP A 118 -37.64 36.42 7.17
C ASP A 118 -37.11 36.33 5.74
N ASP A 119 -37.11 35.13 5.16
CA ASP A 119 -36.91 35.00 3.71
C ASP A 119 -37.91 33.97 3.14
N GLU A 120 -38.74 34.51 2.26
CA GLU A 120 -39.91 33.92 1.63
C GLU A 120 -39.58 32.65 0.83
N PHE A 121 -40.33 31.59 1.13
CA PHE A 121 -40.36 30.34 0.38
C PHE A 121 -41.39 30.46 -0.77
N GLU A 122 -40.93 30.54 -2.02
CA GLU A 122 -41.72 30.19 -3.20
C GLU A 122 -40.89 29.28 -4.12
N GLY A 123 -41.25 27.99 -4.20
CA GLY A 123 -40.57 27.06 -5.10
C GLY A 123 -40.99 25.61 -4.96
N GLU A 124 -42.22 25.31 -5.36
CA GLU A 124 -42.68 24.05 -5.98
C GLU A 124 -42.38 22.72 -5.26
N ASP A 125 -43.43 22.18 -4.65
CA ASP A 125 -43.57 20.76 -4.27
C ASP A 125 -43.25 19.85 -5.47
N GLN A 126 -42.06 19.26 -5.49
CA GLN A 126 -41.77 18.06 -6.27
C GLN A 126 -41.81 16.88 -5.30
N GLU A 127 -42.95 16.19 -5.26
CA GLU A 127 -43.07 14.82 -4.76
C GLU A 127 -42.11 13.94 -5.59
N PHE A 128 -40.89 13.76 -5.11
CA PHE A 128 -40.06 12.62 -5.51
C PHE A 128 -40.52 11.43 -4.66
N ASP A 129 -41.41 10.62 -5.23
CA ASP A 129 -41.53 9.20 -4.89
C ASP A 129 -40.16 8.58 -5.23
N ASP A 130 -39.29 8.41 -4.23
CA ASP A 130 -38.11 7.56 -4.35
C ASP A 130 -37.68 7.03 -2.98
N ASP A 131 -38.45 6.06 -2.48
CA ASP A 131 -37.94 5.02 -1.56
C ASP A 131 -36.96 4.10 -2.32
N GLU A 132 -36.02 4.65 -3.10
CA GLU A 132 -34.79 3.93 -3.41
C GLU A 132 -34.02 3.90 -2.09
N ASP A 133 -34.14 2.77 -1.37
CA ASP A 133 -33.41 2.48 -0.13
C ASP A 133 -31.99 3.06 -0.26
N LEU A 134 -31.71 4.16 0.44
CA LEU A 134 -30.39 4.80 0.43
C LEU A 134 -29.32 3.78 0.82
N ASP A 135 -29.67 2.79 1.63
CA ASP A 135 -28.84 1.63 1.97
C ASP A 135 -28.53 0.75 0.76
N GLN A 136 -29.48 0.53 -0.15
CA GLN A 136 -29.28 -0.24 -1.39
C GLN A 136 -28.41 0.53 -2.40
N VAL A 137 -28.58 1.86 -2.48
CA VAL A 137 -27.77 2.73 -3.34
C VAL A 137 -26.34 2.85 -2.80
N LEU A 138 -26.17 3.02 -1.50
CA LEU A 138 -24.87 3.03 -0.82
C LEU A 138 -24.17 1.68 -0.92
N ALA A 139 -24.86 0.55 -0.69
CA ALA A 139 -24.30 -0.78 -0.87
C ALA A 139 -23.88 -1.04 -2.32
N SER A 140 -24.64 -0.55 -3.31
CA SER A 140 -24.26 -0.68 -4.73
C SER A 140 -23.08 0.21 -5.12
N LEU A 141 -22.90 1.34 -4.43
CA LEU A 141 -21.74 2.23 -4.57
C LEU A 141 -20.49 1.66 -3.90
N GLU A 142 -20.63 1.11 -2.69
CA GLU A 142 -19.56 0.43 -1.95
C GLU A 142 -19.10 -0.83 -2.71
N GLU A 143 -20.05 -1.66 -3.16
CA GLU A 143 -19.77 -2.87 -3.95
C GLU A 143 -19.16 -2.54 -5.33
N GLY A 144 -19.43 -1.36 -5.88
CA GLY A 144 -18.83 -0.83 -7.11
C GLY A 144 -17.44 -0.21 -6.93
N LEU A 145 -17.12 0.30 -5.73
CA LEU A 145 -15.81 0.84 -5.38
C LEU A 145 -14.83 -0.28 -4.95
N ASP A 146 -15.31 -1.30 -4.24
CA ASP A 146 -14.47 -2.41 -3.77
C ASP A 146 -14.02 -3.37 -4.88
N GLN A 147 -14.83 -3.54 -5.93
CA GLN A 147 -14.54 -4.51 -7.00
C GLN A 147 -13.59 -3.97 -8.09
N ASP A 148 -13.49 -2.66 -8.28
CA ASP A 148 -12.67 -2.07 -9.36
C ASP A 148 -11.32 -1.51 -8.85
N ASP A 149 -11.24 -1.07 -7.58
CA ASP A 149 -10.00 -0.53 -7.01
C ASP A 149 -9.07 -1.59 -6.43
N SER A 150 -9.56 -2.79 -6.08
CA SER A 150 -8.75 -3.87 -5.48
C SER A 150 -7.80 -4.60 -6.46
N GLU A 151 -7.91 -4.31 -7.76
CA GLU A 151 -6.97 -4.74 -8.80
C GLU A 151 -6.36 -3.54 -9.55
N SER A 152 -6.71 -2.31 -9.15
CA SER A 152 -6.21 -1.07 -9.72
C SER A 152 -4.75 -0.83 -9.33
N PHE A 153 -4.11 0.09 -10.04
CA PHE A 153 -2.69 0.41 -9.87
C PHE A 153 -2.31 0.88 -8.45
N TYR A 154 -3.25 1.51 -7.74
CA TYR A 154 -3.10 1.94 -6.34
C TYR A 154 -3.66 0.94 -5.32
N SER A 155 -3.97 -0.28 -5.74
CA SER A 155 -4.37 -1.33 -4.80
C SER A 155 -3.20 -1.76 -3.92
N ASP A 156 -3.50 -2.13 -2.67
CA ASP A 156 -2.57 -2.82 -1.75
C ASP A 156 -1.84 -4.01 -2.38
N LYS A 157 -2.44 -4.61 -3.43
CA LYS A 157 -1.83 -5.68 -4.22
C LYS A 157 -0.48 -5.27 -4.83
N TRP A 158 -0.30 -4.00 -5.18
CA TRP A 158 0.86 -3.48 -5.91
C TRP A 158 1.70 -2.49 -5.10
N GLU A 159 1.37 -2.27 -3.82
CA GLU A 159 2.15 -1.44 -2.90
C GLU A 159 3.20 -2.28 -2.14
N PRO A 160 4.49 -2.24 -2.50
CA PRO A 160 5.46 -3.17 -1.93
C PRO A 160 5.82 -2.89 -0.48
N SER A 161 5.54 -1.67 0.00
CA SER A 161 5.75 -1.29 1.40
C SER A 161 4.88 -2.12 2.35
N ASP A 162 3.67 -2.47 1.90
CA ASP A 162 2.66 -3.20 2.67
C ASP A 162 2.70 -4.72 2.47
N TRP A 163 3.58 -5.21 1.59
CA TRP A 163 3.70 -6.64 1.35
C TRP A 163 4.29 -7.40 2.54
N HIS A 164 3.90 -8.68 2.65
CA HIS A 164 4.32 -9.51 3.76
C HIS A 164 5.84 -9.63 3.93
N TRP A 165 6.59 -9.65 2.82
CA TRP A 165 8.05 -9.57 2.84
C TRP A 165 8.50 -8.26 2.18
N SER A 166 8.27 -7.11 2.81
CA SER A 166 8.61 -5.80 2.25
C SER A 166 10.04 -5.32 2.55
N SER A 167 10.63 -5.71 3.67
CA SER A 167 11.86 -5.06 4.19
C SER A 167 13.09 -5.96 4.14
N ILE A 168 13.42 -6.54 2.97
CA ILE A 168 14.63 -7.36 2.83
C ILE A 168 15.80 -6.49 2.36
N ASP A 169 16.82 -6.36 3.21
CA ASP A 169 18.05 -5.64 2.89
C ASP A 169 18.88 -6.36 1.82
N LEU A 170 19.21 -5.64 0.75
CA LEU A 170 19.99 -6.17 -0.38
C LEU A 170 21.49 -6.05 -0.22
N CYS A 171 21.96 -5.31 0.79
CA CYS A 171 23.36 -5.18 1.11
C CYS A 171 23.52 -5.26 2.62
N GLU A 172 24.60 -5.90 3.08
CA GLU A 172 24.99 -5.79 4.48
C GLU A 172 25.25 -4.31 4.82
N ASP A 173 24.84 -3.86 6.02
CA ASP A 173 24.95 -2.46 6.47
C ASP A 173 26.26 -1.74 6.07
N PRO A 174 27.46 -2.35 6.23
CA PRO A 174 28.70 -1.69 5.85
C PRO A 174 28.86 -1.50 4.34
N ALA A 175 28.36 -2.42 3.53
CA ALA A 175 28.42 -2.36 2.07
C ALA A 175 27.37 -1.40 1.50
N ALA A 176 26.17 -1.38 2.11
CA ALA A 176 25.10 -0.45 1.74
C ALA A 176 25.56 1.00 1.89
N GLY A 177 26.22 1.33 3.01
CA GLY A 177 26.79 2.66 3.24
C GLY A 177 27.85 3.04 2.20
N ILE A 178 28.74 2.12 1.81
CA ILE A 178 29.77 2.40 0.80
C ILE A 178 29.15 2.76 -0.56
N TRP A 179 28.12 2.02 -0.98
CA TRP A 179 27.44 2.29 -2.25
C TRP A 179 26.63 3.58 -2.20
N SER A 180 25.90 3.81 -1.11
CA SER A 180 25.16 5.05 -0.88
C SER A 180 26.08 6.27 -0.90
N ASP A 181 27.19 6.23 -0.16
CA ASP A 181 28.19 7.30 -0.13
C ASP A 181 28.78 7.55 -1.52
N ALA A 182 29.15 6.48 -2.24
CA ALA A 182 29.73 6.61 -3.58
C ALA A 182 28.74 7.21 -4.60
N MET A 183 27.46 6.84 -4.54
CA MET A 183 26.41 7.41 -5.39
C MET A 183 26.15 8.87 -5.03
N THR A 184 26.12 9.20 -3.74
CA THR A 184 25.91 10.56 -3.23
C THR A 184 27.08 11.50 -3.61
N ASP A 185 28.32 11.02 -3.50
CA ASP A 185 29.51 11.72 -3.97
C ASP A 185 29.45 11.97 -5.49
N LEU A 186 28.98 10.98 -6.26
CA LEU A 186 28.81 11.11 -7.70
C LEU A 186 27.73 12.13 -8.05
N ALA A 187 26.59 12.11 -7.36
CA ALA A 187 25.51 13.09 -7.54
C ALA A 187 25.99 14.51 -7.24
N SER A 188 26.80 14.69 -6.19
CA SER A 188 27.41 15.97 -5.84
C SER A 188 28.38 16.51 -6.91
N HIS A 189 28.94 15.64 -7.75
CA HIS A 189 29.91 16.00 -8.78
C HIS A 189 29.33 16.08 -10.21
N GLU A 190 28.47 15.14 -10.60
CA GLU A 190 27.88 15.03 -11.94
C GLU A 190 26.44 15.57 -12.01
N GLY A 191 25.84 15.89 -10.86
CA GLY A 191 24.44 16.27 -10.72
C GLY A 191 23.56 15.10 -10.28
N TRP A 192 22.46 15.44 -9.60
CA TRP A 192 21.48 14.46 -9.11
C TRP A 192 20.80 13.71 -10.25
N GLU A 193 20.22 14.42 -11.22
CA GLU A 193 19.39 13.81 -12.25
C GLU A 193 20.13 12.80 -13.16
N PRO A 194 21.37 13.06 -13.61
CA PRO A 194 22.14 12.07 -14.37
C PRO A 194 22.48 10.83 -13.53
N THR A 195 22.74 11.01 -12.23
CA THR A 195 23.10 9.93 -11.30
C THR A 195 21.90 9.05 -10.99
N ILE A 196 20.77 9.66 -10.63
CA ILE A 196 19.56 8.93 -10.31
C ILE A 196 19.00 8.20 -11.54
N ARG A 197 19.10 8.79 -12.73
CA ARG A 197 18.72 8.10 -13.98
C ARG A 197 19.54 6.83 -14.22
N ARG A 198 20.85 6.86 -13.96
CA ARG A 198 21.70 5.67 -14.07
C ARG A 198 21.36 4.64 -12.99
N TYR A 199 21.06 5.10 -11.78
CA TYR A 199 20.63 4.26 -10.68
C TYR A 199 19.33 3.52 -11.02
N TYR A 200 18.26 4.22 -11.42
CA TYR A 200 17.02 3.60 -11.89
C TYR A 200 17.24 2.61 -13.04
N GLY A 201 18.07 2.97 -14.02
CA GLY A 201 18.43 2.05 -15.12
C GLY A 201 19.09 0.75 -14.62
N THR A 202 19.91 0.85 -13.58
CA THR A 202 20.54 -0.30 -12.93
C THR A 202 19.50 -1.18 -12.23
N LEU A 203 18.58 -0.57 -11.48
CA LEU A 203 17.51 -1.31 -10.79
C LEU A 203 16.55 -2.01 -11.75
N VAL A 204 16.19 -1.36 -12.87
CA VAL A 204 15.38 -1.95 -13.94
C VAL A 204 16.09 -3.15 -14.56
N ALA A 205 17.40 -3.07 -14.78
CA ALA A 205 18.19 -4.20 -15.30
C ALA A 205 18.19 -5.37 -14.30
N VAL A 206 18.35 -5.09 -13.01
CA VAL A 206 18.26 -6.10 -11.94
C VAL A 206 16.88 -6.73 -11.91
N ALA A 207 15.79 -5.94 -11.87
CA ALA A 207 14.42 -6.44 -11.84
C ALA A 207 14.11 -7.37 -13.02
N ASN A 208 14.55 -6.99 -14.23
CA ASN A 208 14.41 -7.83 -15.42
C ASN A 208 15.18 -9.15 -15.29
N SER A 209 16.42 -9.12 -14.80
CA SER A 209 17.21 -10.33 -14.61
C SER A 209 16.62 -11.25 -13.53
N LEU A 210 16.08 -10.68 -12.45
CA LEU A 210 15.39 -11.44 -11.41
C LEU A 210 14.18 -12.17 -11.98
N ARG A 211 13.37 -11.49 -12.80
CA ARG A 211 12.22 -12.09 -13.48
C ARG A 211 12.65 -13.29 -14.31
N GLU A 212 13.66 -13.14 -15.16
CA GLU A 212 14.12 -14.21 -16.06
C GLU A 212 14.63 -15.44 -15.31
N GLU A 213 15.33 -15.24 -14.19
CA GLU A 213 15.89 -16.32 -13.38
C GLU A 213 14.87 -16.99 -12.46
N LEU A 214 13.96 -16.21 -11.87
CA LEU A 214 12.98 -16.70 -10.89
C LEU A 214 11.71 -17.24 -11.54
N GLN A 215 11.32 -16.75 -12.72
CA GLN A 215 10.16 -17.27 -13.47
C GLN A 215 10.31 -18.77 -13.80
N GLN A 216 11.54 -19.28 -13.90
CA GLN A 216 11.80 -20.71 -14.10
C GLN A 216 11.51 -21.56 -12.85
N ARG A 217 11.41 -20.92 -11.68
CA ARG A 217 11.22 -21.53 -10.37
C ARG A 217 9.80 -21.36 -9.84
N THR A 218 9.04 -20.41 -10.37
CA THR A 218 7.65 -20.16 -10.01
C THR A 218 6.68 -20.67 -11.07
N THR A 219 5.53 -21.16 -10.63
CA THR A 219 4.40 -21.59 -11.47
C THR A 219 3.53 -20.44 -11.91
N ALA A 220 3.45 -19.39 -11.09
CA ALA A 220 2.73 -18.16 -11.37
C ALA A 220 3.53 -17.23 -12.30
N ASP A 221 2.80 -16.36 -12.98
CA ASP A 221 3.34 -15.28 -13.80
C ASP A 221 3.94 -14.22 -12.87
N LEU A 222 5.27 -14.16 -12.82
CA LEU A 222 6.03 -13.36 -11.87
C LEU A 222 6.25 -11.96 -12.44
N VAL A 223 5.71 -10.98 -11.73
CA VAL A 223 5.87 -9.55 -12.02
C VAL A 223 7.07 -9.04 -11.21
N CYS A 224 8.10 -8.51 -11.88
CA CYS A 224 9.24 -7.91 -11.21
C CYS A 224 9.37 -6.45 -11.66
N TYR A 225 9.41 -5.51 -10.73
CA TYR A 225 9.50 -4.09 -11.07
C TYR A 225 10.26 -3.27 -10.02
N VAL A 226 10.54 -2.01 -10.35
CA VAL A 226 11.03 -1.01 -9.41
C VAL A 226 9.85 -0.15 -9.03
N ALA A 227 9.55 -0.06 -7.74
CA ALA A 227 8.44 0.72 -7.21
C ALA A 227 8.93 2.09 -6.77
N ASP A 228 8.20 3.10 -7.24
CA ASP A 228 8.48 4.50 -6.97
C ASP A 228 7.19 5.33 -7.09
N GLU A 229 6.87 6.15 -6.11
CA GLU A 229 5.64 6.96 -6.13
C GLU A 229 5.61 7.98 -7.28
N GLU A 230 6.75 8.56 -7.63
CA GLU A 230 6.81 9.63 -8.63
C GLU A 230 6.86 9.10 -10.08
N HIS A 231 7.48 7.93 -10.30
CA HIS A 231 7.75 7.38 -11.63
C HIS A 231 7.16 6.00 -11.89
N ALA A 232 6.29 5.47 -11.02
CA ALA A 232 5.82 4.08 -11.09
C ALA A 232 5.30 3.67 -12.48
N GLU A 233 4.48 4.49 -13.16
CA GLU A 233 3.99 4.13 -14.50
C GLU A 233 5.12 3.88 -15.52
N LYS A 234 6.15 4.73 -15.50
CA LYS A 234 7.29 4.62 -16.42
C LYS A 234 8.16 3.42 -16.06
N LEU A 235 8.37 3.17 -14.76
CA LEU A 235 9.17 2.04 -14.29
C LEU A 235 8.48 0.70 -14.58
N LEU A 236 7.16 0.61 -14.41
CA LEU A 236 6.39 -0.57 -14.81
C LEU A 236 6.52 -0.84 -16.31
N LYS A 237 6.37 0.20 -17.15
CA LYS A 237 6.55 0.06 -18.62
C LYS A 237 7.96 -0.41 -19.01
N LEU A 238 8.98 -0.11 -18.21
CA LEU A 238 10.36 -0.52 -18.46
C LEU A 238 10.69 -1.93 -17.92
N CYS A 239 9.99 -2.39 -16.89
CA CYS A 239 10.25 -3.68 -16.25
C CYS A 239 9.34 -4.81 -16.76
N LEU A 240 8.11 -4.47 -17.19
CA LEU A 240 7.09 -5.45 -17.52
C LEU A 240 6.99 -5.68 -19.03
N THR A 241 6.54 -6.88 -19.38
CA THR A 241 6.20 -7.21 -20.77
C THR A 241 4.82 -6.66 -21.14
N ASP A 242 4.58 -6.41 -22.43
CA ASP A 242 3.27 -5.94 -22.92
C ASP A 242 2.11 -6.87 -22.48
N GLN A 243 2.36 -8.18 -22.40
CA GLN A 243 1.37 -9.14 -21.92
C GLN A 243 1.04 -8.93 -20.43
N GLN A 244 2.07 -8.74 -19.59
CA GLN A 244 1.88 -8.48 -18.17
C GLN A 244 1.22 -7.12 -17.92
N LEU A 245 1.59 -6.09 -18.68
CA LEU A 245 0.95 -4.77 -18.62
C LEU A 245 -0.53 -4.88 -19.00
N SER A 246 -0.86 -5.51 -20.12
CA SER A 246 -2.27 -5.67 -20.54
C SER A 246 -3.12 -6.48 -19.57
N LYS A 247 -2.50 -7.40 -18.81
CA LYS A 247 -3.18 -8.31 -17.88
C LYS A 247 -3.37 -7.72 -16.49
N TYR A 248 -2.34 -7.05 -15.95
CA TYR A 248 -2.32 -6.56 -14.58
C TYR A 248 -2.50 -5.04 -14.48
N PHE A 249 -2.18 -4.30 -15.54
CA PHE A 249 -2.23 -2.84 -15.59
C PHE A 249 -2.86 -2.35 -16.91
N PRO A 250 -4.12 -2.73 -17.22
CA PRO A 250 -4.75 -2.39 -18.49
C PRO A 250 -4.82 -0.87 -18.73
N GLN A 251 -5.02 -0.09 -17.67
CA GLN A 251 -5.07 1.38 -17.69
C GLN A 251 -3.80 2.01 -18.31
N LEU A 252 -2.63 1.42 -18.07
CA LEU A 252 -1.35 1.90 -18.62
C LEU A 252 -1.18 1.62 -20.11
N THR A 253 -1.96 0.67 -20.64
CA THR A 253 -1.96 0.30 -22.06
C THR A 253 -2.88 1.23 -22.86
N GLU A 254 -4.05 1.56 -22.31
CA GLU A 254 -5.03 2.46 -22.94
C GLU A 254 -4.51 3.90 -23.06
N LEU A 255 -3.72 4.36 -22.08
CA LEU A 255 -3.03 5.65 -22.12
C LEU A 255 -2.06 5.81 -23.31
N VAL A 256 -1.57 4.71 -23.90
CA VAL A 256 -0.63 4.73 -25.04
C VAL A 256 -1.35 4.85 -26.39
N GLU A 257 -2.62 4.46 -26.49
CA GLU A 257 -3.39 4.57 -27.75
C GLU A 257 -4.05 5.96 -27.94
N GLY A 258 -3.88 6.87 -26.98
CA GLY A 258 -4.49 8.20 -26.96
C GLY A 258 -3.62 9.39 -27.37
N GLU A 259 -2.33 9.19 -27.70
CA GLU A 259 -1.39 10.27 -28.11
C GLU A 259 -1.13 10.36 -29.62
#